data_AF-A0A5C4LUS8-F1
#
_entry.id   AF-A0A5C4LUS8-F1
#
_cell.length_a   1.000
_cell.length_b   1.000
_cell.length_c   1.000
_cell.angle_alpha   90.00
_cell.angle_beta   90.00
_cell.angle_gamma   90.00
#
_symmetry.space_group_name_H-M   'P 1'
#
loop_
_entity.id
_entity.type
_entity.pdbx_description
1 polymer ?
#
loop_
_entity_poly.entity_id
_entity_poly.type
_entity_poly.pdbx_seq_one_letter_code
_entity_poly.pdbx_strand_id
1 'polypeptide(L)' 'MTTARPLSTKEAAAALGVSIRTLNRWVELGKLPVAGKLPGRTGCRLFEPGVVELLRRQREERKTA' A
#
# COMPACT_ATOMS: atom_id res chain seq x y z
N MET A 1 -13.32 -14.64 4.77
CA MET A 1 -12.58 -13.61 5.53
C MET A 1 -11.10 -13.94 5.44
N THR A 2 -10.33 -13.26 4.58
CA THR A 2 -8.90 -13.56 4.43
C THR A 2 -8.12 -12.88 5.54
N THR A 3 -7.64 -13.67 6.49
CA THR A 3 -6.62 -13.31 7.48
C THR A 3 -5.29 -13.16 6.75
N ALA A 4 -5.06 -12.04 6.06
CA ALA A 4 -3.79 -11.78 5.43
C ALA A 4 -2.97 -10.84 6.32
N ARG A 5 -1.73 -11.25 6.60
CA ARG A 5 -0.78 -10.45 7.38
C ARG A 5 -0.63 -9.06 6.75
N PRO A 6 -0.42 -8.02 7.58
CA PRO A 6 -0.12 -6.70 7.05
C PRO A 6 1.11 -6.75 6.14
N LEU A 7 1.00 -6.12 4.97
CA LEU A 7 2.08 -6.05 3.99
C LEU A 7 3.06 -4.95 4.38
N SER A 8 4.35 -5.23 4.23
CA SER A 8 5.39 -4.20 4.30
C SER A 8 5.33 -3.26 3.10
N THR A 9 5.99 -2.10 3.20
CA THR A 9 6.15 -1.16 2.08
C THR A 9 6.68 -1.83 0.80
N LYS A 10 7.59 -2.80 0.93
CA LYS A 10 8.18 -3.51 -0.21
C LYS A 10 7.16 -4.44 -0.88
N GLU A 11 6.40 -5.19 -0.09
CA GLU A 11 5.38 -6.11 -0.61
C GLU A 11 4.21 -5.34 -1.21
N ALA A 12 3.74 -4.27 -0.56
CA ALA A 12 2.69 -3.41 -1.10
C ALA A 12 3.13 -2.78 -2.43
N ALA A 13 4.38 -2.32 -2.53
CA ALA A 13 4.93 -1.76 -3.76
C ALA A 13 4.98 -2.80 -4.89
N ALA A 14 5.41 -4.03 -4.59
CA ALA A 14 5.42 -5.13 -5.54
C ALA A 14 4.00 -5.52 -6.01
N ALA A 15 3.03 -5.60 -5.09
CA ALA A 15 1.64 -5.93 -5.40
C ALA A 15 0.96 -4.87 -6.28
N LEU A 16 1.29 -3.58 -6.06
CA LEU A 16 0.78 -2.47 -6.85
C LEU A 16 1.56 -2.24 -8.16
N GLY A 17 2.69 -2.93 -8.36
CA GLY A 17 3.58 -2.71 -9.51
C GLY A 17 4.20 -1.30 -9.55
N VAL A 18 4.44 -0.68 -8.40
CA VAL A 18 5.02 0.67 -8.29
C VAL A 18 6.32 0.68 -7.50
N SER A 19 7.11 1.74 -7.65
CA SER A 19 8.30 1.92 -6.84
C SER A 19 7.94 2.23 -5.37
N ILE A 20 8.81 1.83 -4.43
CA ILE A 20 8.67 2.18 -3.00
C ILE A 20 8.59 3.71 -2.81
N ARG A 21 9.31 4.49 -3.63
CA ARG A 21 9.25 5.96 -3.61
C ARG A 21 7.87 6.49 -4.00
N THR A 22 7.27 5.91 -5.03
CA THR A 22 5.90 6.23 -5.47
C THR A 22 4.91 5.91 -4.36
N LEU A 23 5.06 4.75 -3.71
CA LEU A 23 4.19 4.34 -2.62
C LEU A 23 4.31 5.27 -1.41
N ASN A 24 5.55 5.64 -1.02
CA ASN A 24 5.78 6.60 0.05
C ASN A 24 5.16 7.98 -0.26
N ARG A 25 5.29 8.44 -1.51
CA ARG A 25 4.65 9.69 -1.97
C ARG A 25 3.13 9.61 -1.86
N TRP A 26 2.51 8.48 -2.18
CA TRP A 26 1.05 8.33 -2.05
C TRP A 26 0.58 8.35 -0.60
N VAL A 27 1.35 7.74 0.30
CA VAL A 27 1.09 7.83 1.74
C VAL A 27 1.18 9.28 2.22
N GLU A 28 2.20 10.02 1.80
CA GLU A 28 2.34 11.45 2.12
C GLU A 28 1.21 12.31 1.54
N LEU A 29 0.71 11.94 0.36
CA LEU A 29 -0.45 12.58 -0.28
C LEU A 29 -1.80 12.12 0.30
N GLY A 30 -1.82 11.21 1.28
CA GLY A 30 -3.04 10.65 1.86
C GLY A 30 -3.85 9.75 0.91
N LYS A 31 -3.26 9.31 -0.21
CA LYS A 31 -3.91 8.44 -1.20
C LYS A 31 -3.92 6.96 -0.81
N LEU A 32 -3.06 6.56 0.13
CA LEU A 32 -2.94 5.19 0.59
C LEU A 32 -3.00 5.18 2.13
N PRO A 33 -4.07 4.67 2.75
CA PRO A 33 -4.16 4.59 4.20
C PRO A 33 -3.18 3.53 4.72
N VAL A 34 -2.45 3.89 5.76
CA VAL A 34 -1.45 3.03 6.41
C VAL A 34 -2.12 2.35 7.61
N ALA A 35 -2.04 1.02 7.69
CA ALA A 35 -2.66 0.25 8.78
C ALA A 35 -1.92 0.45 10.11
N GLY A 36 -0.61 0.69 10.04
CA GLY A 36 0.20 1.00 11.19
C GLY A 36 1.63 1.35 10.79
N LYS A 37 2.33 2.04 11.67
CA LYS A 37 3.78 2.26 11.55
C LYS A 37 4.44 1.55 12.72
N LEU A 38 5.39 0.67 12.44
CA LEU A 38 6.18 0.06 13.50
C LEU A 38 7.01 1.12 14.22
N PRO A 39 7.13 1.08 15.56
CA PRO A 39 7.98 2.01 16.29
C PRO A 39 9.45 1.73 15.95
N GLY A 40 10.14 2.76 15.47
CA GLY A 40 11.56 2.70 15.07
C GLY A 40 11.96 3.90 14.22
N ARG A 41 13.25 4.25 14.25
CA ARG A 41 13.83 5.38 13.49
C ARG A 41 13.55 5.29 11.98
N THR A 42 13.39 4.07 11.47
CA THR A 42 12.99 3.73 10.09
C THR A 42 11.74 2.86 10.07
N GLY A 43 10.81 3.10 11.00
CA GLY A 43 9.64 2.25 11.22
C GLY A 43 8.93 1.85 9.93
N CYS A 44 8.91 0.55 9.64
CA CYS A 44 8.24 0.01 8.47
C CYS A 44 6.74 0.34 8.53
N ARG A 45 6.23 0.85 7.41
CA ARG A 45 4.80 1.09 7.21
C ARG A 45 4.16 -0.24 6.85
N LEU A 46 3.10 -0.55 7.58
CA LEU A 46 2.29 -1.75 7.40
C LEU A 46 1.01 -1.35 6.67
N PHE A 47 0.66 -2.13 5.66
CA PHE A 47 -0.49 -1.90 4.80
C PHE A 47 -1.46 -3.07 4.90
N GLU A 48 -2.75 -2.77 5.03
CA GLU A 48 -3.78 -3.80 4.97
C GLU A 48 -3.84 -4.37 3.55
N PRO A 49 -3.66 -5.69 3.35
CA PRO A 49 -3.70 -6.30 2.03
C PRO A 49 -5.03 -6.05 1.31
N GLY A 50 -6.15 -6.00 2.03
CA GLY A 50 -7.46 -5.67 1.45
C GLY A 50 -7.51 -4.26 0.84
N VAL A 51 -6.86 -3.29 1.49
CA VAL A 51 -6.76 -1.91 0.98
C VAL A 51 -5.90 -1.85 -0.27
N VAL A 52 -4.76 -2.56 -0.26
CA VAL A 52 -3.84 -2.61 -1.41
C VAL A 52 -4.54 -3.17 -2.65
N GLU A 53 -5.33 -4.23 -2.49
CA GLU A 53 -6.09 -4.84 -3.58
C GLU A 53 -7.22 -3.93 -4.10
N LEU A 54 -7.95 -3.27 -3.21
CA LEU A 54 -8.96 -2.26 -3.59
C LEU A 54 -8.33 -1.13 -4.42
N LEU A 55 -7.18 -0.63 -3.99
CA LEU A 55 -6.48 0.45 -4.68
C LEU A 55 -5.94 0.01 -6.04
N ARG A 56 -5.46 -1.24 -6.13
CA ARG A 56 -5.06 -1.86 -7.40
C ARG A 56 -6.24 -1.90 -8.36
N ARG A 57 -7.40 -2.38 -7.92
CA ARG A 57 -8.62 -2.45 -8.73
C ARG A 57 -9.09 -1.08 -9.22
N GLN A 58 -9.13 -0.07 -8.33
CA GLN A 58 -9.49 1.30 -8.73
C GLN A 58 -8.55 1.88 -9.79
N ARG A 59 -7.26 1.51 -9.77
CA ARG A 59 -6.30 1.96 -10.79
C ARG A 59 -6.51 1.28 -12.13
N GLU A 60 -6.82 -0.01 -12.14
CA GLU A 60 -7.18 -0.72 -13.37
C GLU A 60 -8.45 -0.10 -13.98
N GLU A 61 -9.48 0.14 -13.18
CA GLU A 61 -10.72 0.80 -13.62
C GLU A 61 -10.47 2.20 -14.20
N ARG A 62 -9.57 3.00 -13.59
CA ARG A 62 -9.17 4.32 -14.14
C ARG A 62 -8.32 4.25 -15.40
N LYS A 63 -7.67 3.12 -15.69
CA LYS A 63 -6.85 2.92 -16.88
C LYS A 63 -7.68 2.45 -18.09
N THR A 64 -8.83 1.84 -17.84
CA THR A 64 -9.71 1.28 -18.87
C THR A 64 -10.82 2.24 -19.32
N ALA A 65 -10.98 3.38 -18.64
CA ALA A 65 -11.89 4.48 -19.03
C ALA A 65 -11.15 5.58 -19.79
#